data_AF-A0A814GS96-F1
#
_entry.id   AF-A0A814GS96-F1
#
_cell.length_a   1.000
_cell.length_b   1.000
_cell.length_c   1.000
_cell.angle_alpha   90.00
_cell.angle_beta   90.00
_cell.angle_gamma   90.00
#
_symmetry.space_group_name_H-M   'P 1'
#
loop_
_entity.id
_entity.type
_entity.pdbx_description
1 polymer ?
#
loop_
_entity_poly.entity_id
_entity_poly.type
_entity_poly.pdbx_seq_one_letter_code
_entity_poly.pdbx_strand_id
1 'polypeptide(L)' 'MYAVYKQFDKNGDGKITVEDIELYLQEMGLGFVSPYVAKGLFQAVDQNHNGTLDFTDLMALTAILNKLNGQFGGAQQ' A
#
# COMPACT_ATOMS: atom_id res chain seq x y z
N MET A 1 0.62 -8.82 -13.45
CA MET A 1 1.08 -9.34 -12.14
C MET A 1 2.31 -8.62 -11.60
N TYR A 2 3.42 -8.45 -12.35
CA TYR A 2 4.66 -7.83 -11.83
C TYR A 2 4.67 -6.30 -11.70
N ALA A 3 3.76 -5.60 -12.38
CA ALA A 3 3.78 -4.14 -12.44
C ALA A 3 3.36 -3.48 -11.13
N VAL A 4 2.28 -3.98 -10.49
CA VAL A 4 1.83 -3.51 -9.17
C VAL A 4 2.90 -3.77 -8.12
N TYR A 5 3.48 -4.98 -8.09
CA TYR A 5 4.58 -5.29 -7.16
C TYR A 5 5.71 -4.28 -7.28
N LYS A 6 6.24 -4.01 -8.48
CA LYS A 6 7.29 -3.01 -8.70
C LYS A 6 6.91 -1.58 -8.30
N GLN A 7 5.63 -1.27 -8.24
CA GLN A 7 5.15 0.08 -7.94
C GLN A 7 5.15 0.33 -6.43
N PHE A 8 4.92 -0.73 -5.66
CA PHE A 8 4.90 -0.70 -4.20
C PHE A 8 6.22 -1.19 -3.58
N ASP A 9 6.92 -2.16 -4.18
CA ASP A 9 8.22 -2.68 -3.78
C ASP A 9 9.32 -1.65 -4.08
N LYS A 10 9.65 -0.82 -3.08
CA LYS A 10 10.62 0.27 -3.22
C LYS A 10 12.05 -0.20 -2.98
N ASN A 11 12.22 -1.21 -2.13
CA ASN A 11 13.52 -1.77 -1.81
C ASN A 11 14.00 -2.81 -2.85
N GLY A 12 13.09 -3.29 -3.72
CA GLY A 12 13.37 -4.25 -4.79
C GLY A 12 13.63 -5.68 -4.30
N ASP A 13 13.21 -6.01 -3.07
CA ASP A 13 13.44 -7.31 -2.46
C ASP A 13 12.36 -8.36 -2.83
N GLY A 14 11.34 -7.94 -3.59
CA GLY A 14 10.22 -8.77 -4.01
C GLY A 14 9.16 -8.97 -2.93
N LYS A 15 9.26 -8.26 -1.81
CA LYS A 15 8.34 -8.28 -0.68
C LYS A 15 7.85 -6.86 -0.42
N ILE A 16 6.64 -6.75 0.11
CA ILE A 16 6.06 -5.44 0.41
C ILE A 16 5.90 -5.36 1.91
N THR A 17 6.71 -4.52 2.52
CA THR A 17 6.75 -4.32 3.96
C THR A 17 5.94 -3.09 4.34
N VAL A 18 5.76 -2.88 5.64
CA VAL A 18 5.10 -1.65 6.13
C VAL A 18 5.87 -0.39 5.72
N GLU A 19 7.19 -0.47 5.61
CA GLU A 19 8.06 0.65 5.23
C GLU A 19 7.82 1.05 3.77
N ASP A 20 7.64 0.07 2.87
CA ASP A 20 7.29 0.30 1.47
C ASP A 20 5.93 1.00 1.34
N ILE A 21 4.96 0.63 2.17
CA ILE A 21 3.64 1.29 2.20
C ILE A 21 3.75 2.71 2.76
N GLU A 22 4.53 2.93 3.82
CA GLU A 22 4.75 4.27 4.37
C GLU A 22 5.34 5.21 3.31
N LEU A 23 6.36 4.74 2.58
CA LEU A 23 6.95 5.47 1.46
C LEU A 23 5.93 5.74 0.35
N TYR A 24 5.13 4.74 -0.04
CA TYR A 24 4.10 4.90 -1.06
C TYR A 24 3.02 5.91 -0.64
N LEU A 25 2.57 5.86 0.62
CA LEU A 25 1.60 6.82 1.16
C LEU A 25 2.18 8.24 1.19
N GLN A 26 3.45 8.40 1.51
CA GLN A 26 4.15 9.67 1.40
C GLN A 26 4.16 10.19 -0.05
N GLU A 27 4.46 9.33 -1.03
CA GLU A 27 4.46 9.68 -2.45
C GLU A 27 3.07 10.06 -2.97
N MET A 28 1.99 9.44 -2.48
CA MET A 28 0.62 9.81 -2.84
C MET A 28 0.18 11.18 -2.29
N GLY A 29 1.06 11.91 -1.58
CA GLY A 29 0.72 13.18 -0.93
C GLY A 29 -0.06 12.99 0.37
N LEU A 30 -0.21 11.75 0.83
CA LEU A 30 -0.73 11.40 2.14
C LEU A 30 0.42 11.41 3.19
N GLY A 31 1.43 12.27 3.01
CA GLY A 31 2.63 12.35 3.86
C GLY A 31 2.40 12.71 5.33
N PHE A 32 1.15 12.95 5.73
CA PHE A 32 0.72 13.13 7.12
C PHE A 32 0.12 11.86 7.74
N VAL A 33 0.06 10.76 6.99
CA VAL A 33 -0.44 9.49 7.52
C VAL A 33 0.55 9.02 8.56
N SER A 34 0.16 9.14 9.82
CA SER A 34 0.93 8.70 10.97
C SER A 34 1.36 7.24 10.79
N PRO A 35 2.55 6.83 11.26
CA PRO A 35 3.00 5.43 11.24
C PRO A 35 1.94 4.46 11.77
N TYR A 36 1.10 4.93 12.71
CA TYR A 36 -0.04 4.18 13.23
C TYR A 36 -1.08 3.80 12.18
N VAL A 37 -1.38 4.71 11.24
CA VAL A 37 -2.37 4.47 10.20
C VAL A 37 -1.79 3.59 9.10
N ALA A 38 -0.54 3.79 8.71
CA ALA A 38 0.15 2.90 7.76
C ALA A 38 0.23 1.47 8.32
N LYS A 39 0.65 1.33 9.58
CA LYS A 39 0.69 0.05 10.29
C LYS A 39 -0.71 -0.56 10.47
N GLY A 40 -1.72 0.25 10.75
CA GLY A 40 -3.11 -0.21 10.86
C GLY A 40 -3.68 -0.70 9.53
N LEU A 41 -3.39 0.01 8.43
CA LEU A 41 -3.73 -0.43 7.07
C LEU A 41 -3.01 -1.73 6.73
N PHE A 42 -1.70 -1.78 6.95
CA PHE A 42 -0.89 -2.98 6.75
C PHE A 42 -1.48 -4.18 7.51
N GLN A 43 -1.75 -4.04 8.81
CA GLN A 43 -2.34 -5.11 9.61
C GLN A 43 -3.76 -5.49 9.18
N ALA A 44 -4.52 -4.58 8.59
CA ALA A 44 -5.86 -4.87 8.11
C ALA A 44 -5.85 -5.69 6.81
N VAL A 45 -4.79 -5.58 6.00
CA VAL A 45 -4.63 -6.38 4.77
C VAL A 45 -3.73 -7.60 4.95
N ASP A 46 -2.78 -7.57 5.88
CA ASP A 46 -1.90 -8.68 6.23
C ASP A 46 -2.67 -9.75 7.02
N GLN A 47 -3.47 -10.56 6.32
CA GLN A 47 -4.30 -11.60 6.93
C GLN A 47 -3.48 -12.78 7.44
N ASN A 48 -2.35 -13.04 6.79
CA ASN A 48 -1.47 -14.16 7.12
C ASN A 48 -0.47 -13.80 8.24
N HIS A 49 -0.41 -12.52 8.64
CA HIS A 49 0.48 -11.98 9.67
C HIS A 49 1.94 -12.37 9.47
N ASN A 50 2.35 -12.54 8.22
CA ASN A 50 3.70 -12.98 7.88
C ASN A 50 4.69 -11.80 7.83
N GLY A 51 4.19 -10.57 8.01
CA GLY A 51 4.99 -9.34 7.99
C GLY A 51 5.33 -8.84 6.59
N THR A 52 4.72 -9.41 5.55
CA THR A 52 4.85 -9.03 4.14
C THR A 52 3.51 -9.16 3.41
N LEU A 53 3.19 -8.24 2.52
CA LEU A 53 1.99 -8.40 1.70
C LEU A 53 2.26 -9.37 0.56
N ASP A 54 1.45 -10.43 0.52
CA ASP A 54 1.39 -11.30 -0.64
C ASP A 54 0.52 -10.68 -1.75
N PHE A 55 0.43 -11.37 -2.90
CA PHE A 55 -0.33 -10.87 -4.04
C PHE A 55 -1.80 -10.59 -3.72
N THR A 56 -2.40 -11.39 -2.84
CA THR A 56 -3.80 -11.27 -2.43
C THR A 56 -3.98 -10.08 -1.51
N ASP A 57 -3.07 -9.92 -0.55
CA ASP A 57 -3.08 -8.80 0.40
C ASP A 57 -2.86 -7.46 -0.31
N LEU A 58 -1.99 -7.44 -1.33
CA LEU A 58 -1.76 -6.28 -2.20
C LEU A 58 -2.99 -5.88 -2.99
N MET A 59 -3.77 -6.83 -3.49
CA MET A 59 -5.03 -6.51 -4.18
C MET A 59 -6.02 -5.86 -3.21
N ALA A 60 -6.10 -6.34 -1.97
CA ALA A 60 -6.93 -5.74 -0.94
C ALA A 60 -6.45 -4.32 -0.60
N LEU A 61 -5.15 -4.12 -0.42
CA LEU A 61 -4.55 -2.81 -0.19
C LEU A 61 -4.85 -1.85 -1.34
N THR A 62 -4.58 -2.28 -2.57
CA THR A 62 -4.82 -1.48 -3.78
C THR A 62 -6.29 -1.14 -3.93
N ALA A 63 -7.21 -2.03 -3.54
CA ALA A 63 -8.64 -1.74 -3.51
C ALA A 63 -9.01 -0.69 -2.45
N ILE A 64 -8.43 -0.77 -1.25
CA ILE A 64 -8.62 0.23 -0.19
C ILE A 64 -8.06 1.58 -0.62
N LEU A 65 -6.83 1.61 -1.14
CA LEU A 65 -6.18 2.81 -1.64
C LEU A 65 -6.93 3.40 -2.83
N ASN A 66 -7.40 2.58 -3.79
CA ASN A 66 -8.28 3.06 -4.87
C ASN A 66 -9.62 3.59 -4.36
N LYS A 67 -10.16 3.04 -3.26
CA LYS A 67 -11.38 3.55 -2.64
C LYS A 67 -11.15 4.88 -1.92
N LEU A 68 -9.98 5.04 -1.28
CA LEU A 68 -9.55 6.31 -0.66
C LEU A 68 -9.26 7.35 -1.74
N ASN A 69 -8.51 6.98 -2.78
CA ASN A 69 -8.20 7.84 -3.90
C ASN A 69 -9.43 8.12 -4.76
N GLY A 70 -10.42 7.23 -4.85
CA GLY A 70 -11.70 7.48 -5.52
C GLY A 70 -12.59 8.50 -4.80
N GLN A 71 -12.33 8.78 -3.51
CA GLN A 71 -12.94 9.90 -2.79
C GLN A 71 -12.15 11.22 -2.92
N PHE A 72 -10.87 11.17 -3.33
CA PHE A 72 -9.99 12.35 -3.42
C PHE A 72 -9.43 12.63 -4.83
N GLY A 73 -9.70 11.78 -5.82
CA GLY A 73 -9.05 11.73 -7.12
C GLY A 73 -10.06 11.52 -8.23
N GLY A 74 -10.91 12.52 -8.44
CA GLY A 74 -11.44 12.78 -9.77
C GLY A 74 -10.28 13.16 -10.69
N ALA A 75 -10.21 12.47 -11.83
CA ALA A 75 -9.30 12.69 -12.96
C ALA A 75 -7.82 12.38 -12.70
N GLN A 76 -7.34 11.33 -13.38
CA GLN A 76 -6.29 11.50 -14.37
C GLN A 76 -6.59 10.55 -15.53
N GLN A 77 -6.84 11.17 -16.68
CA GLN A 77 -7.09 10.57 -17.99
C GLN A 77 -5.77 10.15 -18.63
#